data_AF-A0A4U8WCN7-F1
#
_entry.id   AF-A0A4U8WCN7-F1
#
_cell.length_a   1.000
_cell.length_b   1.000
_cell.length_c   1.000
_cell.angle_alpha   90.00
_cell.angle_beta   90.00
_cell.angle_gamma   90.00
#
_symmetry.space_group_name_H-M   'P 1'
#
loop_
_entity.id
_entity.type
_entity.pdbx_description
1 polymer ?
#
loop_
_entity_poly.entity_id
_entity_poly.type
_entity_poly.pdbx_seq_one_letter_code
_entity_poly.pdbx_strand_id
1 'polypeptide(L)'
;MEITYNKIDDPSFTKMGDLYNNLNFPRTFECLGNSIEIDKYWDENDPASKFYTFLAEELSKIEAVEAYPTDENGITFKVNVSKIKNFDFSSDSIIIEEARRFAFSTDAETYLKIALPTRKFGEEKILDKNLQPLPGDEYENKAPLSKFLV
;
A
#
# COMPACT_ATOMS: atom_id res chain seq x y z
N MET A 1 -4.89 -8.88 -10.49
CA MET A 1 -3.65 -9.07 -9.73
C MET A 1 -3.79 -8.50 -8.34
N GLU A 2 -3.59 -9.30 -7.32
CA GLU A 2 -3.63 -8.91 -5.91
C GLU A 2 -2.23 -8.91 -5.29
N ILE A 3 -1.88 -7.82 -4.60
CA ILE A 3 -0.60 -7.61 -3.93
C ILE A 3 -0.82 -6.80 -2.65
N THR A 4 -0.13 -7.17 -1.57
CA THR A 4 -0.30 -6.51 -0.27
C THR A 4 0.85 -5.56 0.01
N TYR A 5 0.54 -4.33 0.38
CA TYR A 5 1.45 -3.36 0.98
C TYR A 5 1.11 -3.17 2.46
N ASN A 6 1.74 -3.99 3.29
CA ASN A 6 1.49 -4.07 4.70
C ASN A 6 2.40 -3.14 5.52
N LYS A 7 2.07 -2.90 6.79
CA LYS A 7 2.89 -2.10 7.72
C LYS A 7 3.26 -0.74 7.13
N ILE A 8 2.27 -0.05 6.54
CA ILE A 8 2.43 1.32 6.04
C ILE A 8 2.80 2.22 7.22
N ASP A 9 2.11 2.00 8.35
CA ASP A 9 2.48 2.51 9.67
C ASP A 9 2.87 1.36 10.61
N ASP A 10 3.37 1.72 11.79
CA ASP A 10 3.76 0.75 12.83
C ASP A 10 2.52 -0.07 13.28
N PRO A 11 2.56 -1.42 13.23
CA PRO A 11 1.43 -2.25 13.66
C PRO A 11 1.05 -2.10 15.13
N SER A 12 1.93 -1.54 15.98
CA SER A 12 1.62 -1.22 17.38
C SER A 12 0.69 -0.02 17.54
N PHE A 13 0.45 0.76 16.48
CA PHE A 13 -0.52 1.85 16.47
C PHE A 13 -1.92 1.28 16.34
N THR A 14 -2.56 1.04 17.48
CA THR A 14 -3.87 0.37 17.54
C THR A 14 -5.03 1.36 17.54
N LYS A 15 -4.75 2.64 17.84
CA LYS A 15 -5.75 3.71 17.93
C LYS A 15 -5.43 4.89 17.02
N MET A 16 -6.45 5.68 16.70
CA MET A 16 -6.29 6.91 15.93
C MET A 16 -5.39 7.93 16.62
N GLY A 17 -5.39 8.01 17.95
CA GLY A 17 -4.47 8.84 18.71
C GLY A 17 -3.00 8.48 18.47
N ASP A 18 -2.67 7.20 18.32
CA ASP A 18 -1.31 6.75 18.00
C ASP A 18 -0.88 7.26 16.62
N LEU A 19 -1.79 7.18 15.64
CA LEU A 19 -1.57 7.68 14.29
C LEU A 19 -1.39 9.20 14.27
N TYR A 20 -2.27 9.96 14.92
CA TYR A 20 -2.21 11.43 14.95
C TYR A 20 -1.00 11.98 15.69
N ASN A 21 -0.59 11.34 16.79
CA ASN A 21 0.51 11.80 17.64
C ASN A 21 1.88 11.48 17.04
N ASN A 22 1.94 10.58 16.07
CA ASN A 22 3.09 10.49 15.19
C ASN A 22 3.01 11.69 14.23
N LEU A 23 3.98 12.62 14.33
CA LEU A 23 4.05 13.93 13.64
C LEU A 23 3.93 13.90 12.09
N ASN A 24 3.58 12.75 11.50
CA ASN A 24 3.49 12.51 10.07
C ASN A 24 2.23 11.72 9.69
N PHE A 25 1.11 11.84 10.41
CA PHE A 25 -0.15 11.30 9.90
C PHE A 25 -0.48 11.99 8.56
N PRO A 26 -0.37 11.29 7.42
CA PRO A 26 -0.54 11.91 6.13
C PRO A 26 -2.02 12.21 5.93
N ARG A 27 -2.32 13.46 5.57
CA ARG A 27 -3.69 13.91 5.27
C ARG A 27 -4.03 13.83 3.79
N THR A 28 -3.02 13.62 2.96
CA THR A 28 -3.17 13.50 1.52
C THR A 28 -2.44 12.26 1.04
N PHE A 29 -3.14 11.51 0.19
CA PHE A 29 -2.61 10.38 -0.56
C PHE A 29 -2.80 10.63 -2.04
N GLU A 30 -1.94 10.03 -2.85
CA GLU A 30 -2.09 10.00 -4.30
C GLU A 30 -2.05 8.56 -4.77
N CYS A 31 -2.96 8.19 -5.67
CA CYS A 31 -2.94 6.90 -6.33
C CYS A 31 -3.29 7.04 -7.81
N LEU A 32 -2.38 6.64 -8.69
CA LEU A 32 -2.56 6.74 -10.15
C LEU A 32 -2.98 8.14 -10.63
N GLY A 33 -2.45 9.20 -10.00
CA GLY A 33 -2.78 10.59 -10.30
C GLY A 33 -4.09 11.10 -9.66
N ASN A 34 -4.79 10.27 -8.88
CA ASN A 34 -5.97 10.69 -8.12
C ASN A 34 -5.54 11.08 -6.71
N SER A 35 -5.89 12.29 -6.28
CA SER A 35 -5.67 12.75 -4.92
C SER A 35 -6.81 12.32 -4.00
N ILE A 36 -6.47 11.82 -2.82
CA ILE A 36 -7.38 11.39 -1.76
C ILE A 36 -7.06 12.22 -0.53
N GLU A 37 -8.00 13.08 -0.14
CA GLU A 37 -7.87 13.95 1.03
C GLU A 37 -8.62 13.38 2.23
N ILE A 38 -7.95 13.31 3.38
CA ILE A 38 -8.48 12.79 4.64
C ILE A 38 -8.91 13.96 5.54
N ASP A 39 -10.05 14.58 5.19
CA ASP A 39 -10.70 15.65 5.99
C ASP A 39 -11.54 15.10 7.16
N LYS A 40 -11.37 13.81 7.48
CA LYS A 40 -12.08 13.16 8.57
C LYS A 40 -11.28 13.24 9.87
N TYR A 41 -11.98 13.60 10.93
CA TYR A 41 -11.49 13.51 12.30
C TYR A 41 -12.24 12.40 13.04
N TRP A 42 -11.51 11.31 13.31
CA TRP A 42 -11.93 10.25 14.22
C TRP A 42 -11.56 10.59 15.66
N ASP A 43 -12.28 9.99 16.61
CA ASP A 43 -11.94 10.05 18.04
C ASP A 43 -10.57 9.42 18.29
N GLU A 44 -9.75 9.97 19.18
CA GLU A 44 -8.41 9.44 19.45
C GLU A 44 -8.42 7.99 19.97
N ASN A 45 -9.53 7.55 20.57
CA ASN A 45 -9.71 6.18 21.06
C ASN A 45 -10.33 5.24 20.03
N ASP A 46 -10.73 5.75 18.86
CA ASP A 46 -11.19 4.90 17.77
C ASP A 46 -10.06 3.95 17.31
N PRO A 47 -10.40 2.73 16.87
CA PRO A 47 -9.41 1.82 16.30
C PRO A 47 -8.74 2.41 15.06
N ALA A 48 -7.42 2.24 14.95
CA ALA A 48 -6.63 2.62 13.77
C ALA A 48 -7.17 1.97 12.47
N SER A 49 -7.76 0.78 12.57
CA SER A 49 -8.38 0.09 11.43
C SER A 49 -9.49 0.90 10.75
N LYS A 50 -10.16 1.84 11.46
CA LYS A 50 -11.13 2.75 10.83
C LYS A 50 -10.49 3.62 9.74
N PHE A 51 -9.25 4.03 9.94
CA PHE A 51 -8.51 4.82 8.95
C PHE A 51 -8.18 3.98 7.72
N TYR A 52 -7.59 2.79 7.88
CA TYR A 52 -7.27 1.92 6.74
C TYR A 52 -8.51 1.45 5.99
N THR A 53 -9.62 1.23 6.69
CA THR A 53 -10.91 0.93 6.05
C THR A 53 -11.36 2.08 5.16
N PHE A 54 -11.34 3.31 5.69
CA PHE A 54 -11.70 4.50 4.90
C PHE A 54 -10.76 4.70 3.71
N LEU A 55 -9.45 4.57 3.90
CA LEU A 55 -8.48 4.69 2.82
C LEU A 55 -8.71 3.64 1.73
N ALA A 56 -8.97 2.38 2.11
CA ALA A 56 -9.30 1.31 1.16
C ALA A 56 -10.61 1.59 0.38
N GLU A 57 -11.63 2.14 1.05
CA GLU A 57 -12.88 2.55 0.41
C GLU A 57 -12.65 3.66 -0.64
N GLU A 58 -11.85 4.68 -0.32
CA GLU A 58 -11.51 5.74 -1.27
C GLU A 58 -10.68 5.22 -2.45
N LEU A 59 -9.67 4.38 -2.18
CA LEU A 59 -8.83 3.75 -3.22
C LEU A 59 -9.65 2.89 -4.18
N SER A 60 -10.68 2.21 -3.67
CA SER A 60 -11.58 1.35 -4.47
C SER A 60 -12.52 2.13 -5.40
N LYS A 61 -12.55 3.47 -5.32
CA LYS A 61 -13.28 4.32 -6.28
C LYS A 61 -12.49 4.55 -7.57
N ILE A 62 -11.18 4.26 -7.56
CA ILE A 62 -10.30 4.43 -8.72
C ILE A 62 -10.57 3.29 -9.70
N GLU A 63 -10.76 3.61 -10.99
CA GLU A 63 -11.00 2.61 -12.01
C GLU A 63 -9.89 1.55 -11.99
N ALA A 64 -10.29 0.27 -12.10
CA ALA A 64 -9.37 -0.87 -12.19
C ALA A 64 -8.55 -1.14 -10.92
N VAL A 65 -8.94 -0.55 -9.78
CA VAL A 65 -8.37 -0.80 -8.45
C VAL A 65 -9.49 -1.20 -7.49
N GLU A 66 -9.26 -2.30 -6.77
CA GLU A 66 -9.96 -2.62 -5.52
C GLU A 66 -8.91 -2.60 -4.40
N ALA A 67 -9.30 -2.18 -3.20
CA ALA A 67 -8.41 -2.11 -2.05
C ALA A 67 -9.10 -2.62 -0.79
N TYR A 68 -8.33 -3.27 0.08
CA TYR A 68 -8.81 -3.86 1.34
C TYR A 68 -7.83 -3.53 2.47
N PRO A 69 -8.30 -3.17 3.67
CA PRO A 69 -7.40 -2.97 4.81
C PRO A 69 -6.79 -4.30 5.27
N THR A 70 -5.56 -4.25 5.79
CA THR A 70 -4.94 -5.38 6.50
C THR A 70 -5.09 -5.23 8.00
N ASP A 71 -4.82 -6.31 8.75
CA ASP A 71 -4.80 -6.29 10.22
C ASP A 71 -3.53 -5.67 10.81
N GLU A 72 -2.53 -5.35 9.98
CA GLU A 72 -1.24 -4.77 10.40
C GLU A 72 -1.00 -3.40 9.76
N ASN A 73 -2.02 -2.53 9.81
CA ASN A 73 -1.90 -1.13 9.41
C ASN A 73 -1.38 -0.94 7.97
N GLY A 74 -2.00 -1.66 7.02
CA GLY A 74 -1.67 -1.63 5.61
C GLY A 74 -2.86 -1.85 4.69
N ILE A 75 -2.58 -2.02 3.40
CA ILE A 75 -3.58 -2.16 2.33
C ILE A 75 -3.19 -3.30 1.39
N THR A 76 -4.15 -4.18 1.10
CA THR A 76 -4.10 -5.11 -0.03
C THR A 76 -4.73 -4.47 -1.25
N PHE A 77 -3.98 -4.39 -2.34
CA PHE A 77 -4.44 -3.87 -3.62
C PHE A 77 -4.74 -5.00 -4.58
N LYS A 78 -5.93 -4.98 -5.17
CA LYS A 78 -6.29 -5.81 -6.32
C LYS A 78 -6.43 -4.91 -7.55
N VAL A 79 -5.40 -4.96 -8.39
CA VAL A 79 -5.21 -4.12 -9.58
C VAL A 79 -5.49 -4.94 -10.84
N ASN A 80 -6.28 -4.38 -11.76
CA ASN A 80 -6.42 -4.94 -13.10
C ASN A 80 -5.22 -4.53 -13.97
N VAL A 81 -4.21 -5.40 -13.97
CA VAL A 81 -2.92 -5.18 -14.66
C VAL A 81 -3.01 -5.14 -16.18
N SER A 82 -4.11 -5.61 -16.78
CA SER A 82 -4.35 -5.44 -18.22
C SER A 82 -4.57 -3.97 -18.60
N LYS A 83 -5.07 -3.16 -17.64
CA LYS A 83 -5.29 -1.72 -17.79
C LYS A 83 -4.17 -0.90 -17.16
N ILE A 84 -3.67 -1.31 -15.99
CA ILE A 84 -2.68 -0.58 -15.20
C ILE A 84 -1.36 -1.36 -15.19
N LYS A 85 -0.45 -1.00 -16.09
CA LYS A 85 0.89 -1.60 -16.17
C LYS A 85 1.92 -0.94 -15.26
N ASN A 86 1.65 0.30 -14.84
CA ASN A 86 2.46 1.03 -13.88
C ASN A 86 1.52 1.49 -12.77
N PHE A 87 1.79 1.06 -11.56
CA PHE A 87 1.02 1.42 -10.38
C PHE A 87 1.87 2.32 -9.48
N ASP A 88 1.22 3.31 -8.90
CA ASP A 88 1.85 4.26 -8.00
C ASP A 88 0.83 4.69 -6.94
N PHE A 89 1.20 4.49 -5.69
CA PHE A 89 0.49 4.93 -4.50
C PHE A 89 1.48 5.59 -3.56
N SER A 90 1.19 6.80 -3.11
CA SER A 90 2.04 7.57 -2.21
C SER A 90 1.23 8.34 -1.19
N SER A 91 1.92 8.80 -0.14
CA SER A 91 1.38 9.71 0.86
C SER A 91 2.32 10.90 1.02
N ASP A 92 1.77 12.09 1.28
CA ASP A 92 2.55 13.32 1.50
C ASP A 92 3.14 13.37 2.92
N SER A 93 3.96 12.37 3.26
CA SER A 93 4.65 12.28 4.54
C SER A 93 6.03 12.94 4.48
N ILE A 94 6.39 13.64 5.54
CA ILE A 94 7.58 14.50 5.59
C ILE A 94 8.88 13.70 5.77
N ILE A 95 8.81 12.43 6.22
CA ILE A 95 10.00 11.78 6.80
C ILE A 95 10.76 10.84 5.86
N ILE A 96 10.13 10.02 4.99
CA ILE A 96 10.86 9.22 3.97
C ILE A 96 9.90 8.85 2.82
N GLU A 97 10.09 9.43 1.63
CA GLU A 97 9.31 9.09 0.41
C GLU A 97 9.37 7.58 0.10
N GLU A 98 10.55 6.98 0.21
CA GLU A 98 10.77 5.55 -0.05
C GLU A 98 10.02 4.62 0.91
N ALA A 99 9.63 5.06 2.10
CA ALA A 99 9.01 4.19 3.11
C ALA A 99 7.48 4.15 3.01
N ARG A 100 6.87 5.12 2.30
CA ARG A 100 5.41 5.31 2.17
C ARG A 100 4.93 5.45 0.73
N ARG A 101 5.76 5.09 -0.23
CA ARG A 101 5.39 4.97 -1.64
C ARG A 101 5.44 3.51 -2.03
N PHE A 102 4.35 3.03 -2.61
CA PHE A 102 4.26 1.71 -3.22
C PHE A 102 4.06 1.89 -4.71
N ALA A 103 5.09 1.52 -5.47
CA ALA A 103 5.10 1.65 -6.90
C ALA A 103 5.65 0.38 -7.55
N PHE A 104 4.99 -0.08 -8.62
CA PHE A 104 5.44 -1.24 -9.38
C PHE A 104 5.14 -1.08 -10.87
N SER A 105 5.82 -1.89 -11.66
CA SER A 105 5.55 -2.05 -13.10
C SER A 105 5.38 -3.53 -13.45
N THR A 106 4.58 -3.83 -14.47
CA THR A 106 4.32 -5.19 -14.92
C THR A 106 4.08 -5.23 -16.43
N ASP A 107 4.40 -6.35 -17.06
CA ASP A 107 3.98 -6.62 -18.44
C ASP A 107 2.55 -7.19 -18.52
N ALA A 108 1.90 -7.43 -17.37
CA ALA A 108 0.59 -8.06 -17.20
C ALA A 108 0.53 -9.55 -17.56
N GLU A 109 1.66 -10.17 -17.92
CA GLU A 109 1.70 -11.54 -18.42
C GLU A 109 2.65 -12.42 -17.60
N THR A 110 3.87 -11.93 -17.35
CA THR A 110 4.96 -12.76 -16.84
C THR A 110 5.56 -12.25 -15.55
N TYR A 111 5.65 -10.93 -15.33
CA TYR A 111 6.36 -10.38 -14.19
C TYR A 111 5.72 -9.16 -13.56
N LEU A 112 6.08 -8.93 -12.31
CA LEU A 112 5.96 -7.64 -11.63
C LEU A 112 7.33 -7.21 -11.11
N LYS A 113 7.66 -5.93 -11.27
CA LYS A 113 8.87 -5.29 -10.77
C LYS A 113 8.48 -4.21 -9.78
N ILE A 114 8.93 -4.36 -8.54
CA ILE A 114 8.77 -3.33 -7.51
C ILE A 114 9.75 -2.20 -7.81
N ALA A 115 9.25 -0.98 -7.86
CA ALA A 115 10.07 0.23 -7.93
C ALA A 115 10.29 0.79 -6.52
N LEU A 116 9.22 0.85 -5.71
CA LEU A 116 9.23 1.29 -4.32
C LEU A 116 8.21 0.49 -3.50
N PRO A 117 8.41 0.33 -2.18
CA PRO A 117 9.60 0.73 -1.41
C PRO A 117 10.86 -0.01 -1.86
N THR A 118 12.06 0.52 -1.58
CA THR A 118 13.30 -0.23 -1.84
C THR A 118 13.37 -1.42 -0.88
N ARG A 119 14.10 -2.49 -1.24
CA ARG A 119 14.16 -3.72 -0.45
C ARG A 119 14.47 -3.47 1.03
N LYS A 120 15.41 -2.55 1.31
CA LYS A 120 15.81 -2.15 2.68
C LYS A 120 14.63 -1.73 3.57
N PHE A 121 13.59 -1.15 2.99
CA PHE A 121 12.40 -0.68 3.70
C PHE A 121 11.14 -1.51 3.41
N GLY A 122 11.19 -2.35 2.39
CA GLY A 122 10.02 -2.93 1.76
C GLY A 122 9.90 -4.45 1.82
N GLU A 123 10.98 -5.17 2.14
CA GLU A 123 11.01 -6.64 2.09
C GLU A 123 9.88 -7.27 2.91
N GLU A 124 9.64 -6.81 4.14
CA GLU A 124 8.53 -7.30 4.98
C GLU A 124 7.16 -6.69 4.66
N LYS A 125 7.11 -5.66 3.82
CA LYS A 125 5.90 -4.88 3.56
C LYS A 125 5.18 -5.36 2.30
N ILE A 126 5.92 -5.83 1.30
CA ILE A 126 5.34 -6.28 0.03
C ILE A 126 5.17 -7.79 0.06
N LEU A 127 3.91 -8.24 0.13
CA LEU A 127 3.57 -9.65 0.29
C LEU A 127 2.87 -10.18 -0.96
N ASP A 128 3.19 -11.44 -1.28
CA ASP A 128 2.53 -12.22 -2.31
C ASP A 128 1.13 -12.71 -1.88
N LYS A 129 0.47 -13.51 -2.73
CA LYS A 129 -0.87 -14.04 -2.42
C LYS A 129 -0.96 -14.97 -1.21
N ASN A 130 0.18 -15.49 -0.75
CA ASN A 130 0.27 -16.33 0.43
C ASN A 130 0.72 -15.52 1.66
N LEU A 131 0.68 -14.18 1.55
CA LEU A 131 1.15 -13.24 2.56
C LEU A 131 2.63 -13.44 2.92
N GLN A 132 3.43 -13.91 1.96
CA GLN A 132 4.87 -14.08 2.14
C GLN A 132 5.64 -12.95 1.47
N PRO A 133 6.70 -12.42 2.12
CA PRO A 133 7.68 -11.54 1.49
C PRO A 133 8.23 -12.12 0.18
N LEU A 134 8.47 -11.25 -0.79
CA LEU A 134 9.23 -11.65 -1.98
C LEU A 134 10.69 -11.96 -1.59
N PRO A 135 11.30 -13.01 -2.15
CA PRO A 135 12.74 -13.21 -2.10
C PRO A 135 13.50 -11.98 -2.59
N GLY A 136 14.67 -11.70 -1.99
CA GLY A 136 15.42 -10.47 -2.27
C GLY A 136 15.78 -10.26 -3.75
N ASP A 137 16.10 -11.33 -4.48
CA ASP A 137 16.41 -11.28 -5.91
C ASP A 137 15.18 -10.97 -6.77
N GLU A 138 14.03 -11.54 -6.43
CA GLU A 138 12.74 -11.25 -7.07
C GLU A 138 12.29 -9.81 -6.78
N TYR A 139 12.48 -9.34 -5.55
CA TYR A 139 12.14 -7.99 -5.12
C TYR A 139 12.97 -6.94 -5.89
N GLU A 140 14.28 -7.12 -5.97
CA GLU A 140 15.20 -6.17 -6.62
C GLU A 140 15.08 -6.19 -8.15
N ASN A 141 14.61 -7.30 -8.72
CA ASN A 141 14.50 -7.49 -10.17
C ASN A 141 13.05 -7.63 -10.63
N LYS A 142 12.57 -8.86 -10.71
CA LYS A 142 11.26 -9.23 -11.26
C LYS A 142 10.74 -10.45 -10.51
N ALA A 143 9.58 -10.30 -9.87
CA ALA A 143 8.84 -11.42 -9.33
C ALA A 143 7.93 -12.03 -10.42
N PRO A 144 7.82 -13.37 -10.51
CA PRO A 144 6.87 -14.00 -11.41
C PRO A 144 5.44 -13.60 -11.08
N LEU A 145 4.64 -13.22 -12.09
CA LEU A 145 3.27 -12.76 -11.88
C LEU A 145 2.38 -13.84 -11.22
N SER A 146 2.72 -15.11 -11.39
CA SER A 146 2.03 -16.27 -10.78
C SER A 146 2.08 -16.31 -9.24
N LYS A 147 2.97 -15.55 -8.60
CA LYS A 147 3.01 -15.38 -7.14
C LYS A 147 1.86 -14.52 -6.61
N PHE A 148 1.26 -13.72 -7.48
CA PHE A 148 0.13 -12.86 -7.15
C PHE A 148 -1.18 -13.51 -7.61
N LEU A 149 -2.31 -13.16 -7.01
CA LEU A 149 -3.62 -13.62 -7.51
C LEU A 149 -3.98 -12.77 -8.71
N VAL A 150 -3.85 -13.31 -9.93
CA VAL A 150 -4.14 -12.57 -11.17
C VAL A 150 -5.62 -12.33 -11.35
#